data_AF-A0AAX3Z067-F1
#
_entry.id   AF-A0AAX3Z067-F1
#
_cell.length_a   1.000
_cell.length_b   1.000
_cell.length_c   1.000
_cell.angle_alpha   90.00
_cell.angle_beta   90.00
_cell.angle_gamma   90.00
#
_symmetry.space_group_name_H-M   'P 1'
#
loop_
_entity.id
_entity.type
_entity.pdbx_description
1 polymer ?
#
loop_
_entity_poly.entity_id
_entity_poly.type
_entity_poly.pdbx_seq_one_letter_code
_entity_poly.pdbx_strand_id
1 'polypeptide(L)'
;MNDDSGNNVYLTLDDKKSDEFILKQNLDALKKIKNDEMTRITQDLISIPATLVRLKWQNRREIYALQAKEEIYGAVMNAIIEQRPELKEKILGRLEANYQYLLARETATLRLTRKLSEGHYRTSNVTCVALDEKAPTAPSE
;
A
#
# COMPACT_ATOMS: atom_id res chain seq x y z
N MET A 1 -63.30 -19.38 65.46
CA MET A 1 -63.54 -19.48 64.00
C MET A 1 -62.58 -18.53 63.33
N ASN A 2 -61.69 -18.91 62.43
CA ASN A 2 -61.21 -20.18 61.89
C ASN A 2 -59.81 -19.88 61.35
N ASP A 3 -59.01 -20.93 61.24
CA ASP A 3 -57.68 -20.98 60.62
C ASP A 3 -57.67 -20.52 59.15
N ASP A 4 -56.43 -20.43 58.62
CA ASP A 4 -55.97 -20.21 57.24
C ASP A 4 -55.46 -18.79 56.93
N SER A 5 -54.31 -18.58 56.31
CA SER A 5 -53.27 -19.48 55.78
C SER A 5 -52.13 -18.60 55.27
N GLY A 6 -50.93 -19.18 55.15
CA GLY A 6 -49.92 -18.63 54.23
C GLY A 6 -48.80 -17.85 54.88
N ASN A 7 -48.01 -18.54 55.72
CA ASN A 7 -46.56 -18.68 55.55
C ASN A 7 -45.90 -17.70 54.54
N ASN A 8 -45.78 -16.42 54.88
CA ASN A 8 -44.84 -15.53 54.18
C ASN A 8 -43.49 -15.65 54.88
N VAL A 9 -42.88 -16.84 54.75
CA VAL A 9 -41.43 -16.95 54.85
C VAL A 9 -40.91 -16.08 53.72
N TYR A 10 -40.57 -14.84 54.05
CA TYR A 10 -39.73 -14.01 53.22
C TYR A 10 -38.49 -14.86 52.95
N LEU A 11 -38.44 -15.48 51.76
CA LEU A 11 -37.21 -15.88 51.13
C LEU A 11 -36.42 -14.59 50.93
N THR A 12 -35.76 -14.12 51.98
CA THR A 12 -34.58 -13.29 51.84
C THR A 12 -33.55 -14.22 51.21
N LEU A 13 -33.64 -14.39 49.88
CA LEU A 13 -32.52 -14.83 49.09
C LEU A 13 -31.38 -13.92 49.55
N ASP A 14 -30.40 -14.54 50.18
CA ASP A 14 -29.28 -13.86 50.82
C ASP A 14 -28.55 -13.11 49.71
N ASP A 15 -28.89 -11.82 49.50
CA ASP A 15 -28.45 -11.02 48.34
C ASP A 15 -26.93 -11.09 48.16
N LYS A 16 -26.21 -11.25 49.28
CA LYS A 16 -24.76 -11.49 49.36
C LYS A 16 -24.29 -12.70 48.53
N LYS A 17 -25.05 -13.80 48.51
CA LYS A 17 -24.74 -14.99 47.71
C LYS A 17 -24.96 -14.76 46.21
N SER A 18 -25.95 -13.92 45.87
CA SER A 18 -26.20 -13.53 44.48
C SER A 18 -25.12 -12.57 43.97
N ASP A 19 -24.64 -11.65 44.81
CA ASP A 19 -23.53 -10.75 44.51
C ASP A 19 -22.20 -11.50 44.33
N GLU A 20 -21.94 -12.50 45.19
CA GLU A 20 -20.75 -13.35 45.07
C GLU A 20 -20.78 -14.18 43.77
N PHE A 21 -21.96 -14.67 43.39
CA PHE A 21 -22.16 -15.37 42.12
C PHE A 21 -21.94 -14.45 40.90
N ILE A 22 -22.52 -13.24 40.92
CA ILE A 22 -22.33 -12.22 39.87
C ILE A 22 -20.85 -11.83 39.79
N LEU A 23 -20.18 -11.64 40.92
CA LEU A 23 -18.76 -11.30 40.97
C LEU A 23 -17.90 -12.40 40.34
N LYS A 24 -18.17 -13.67 40.65
CA LYS A 24 -17.46 -14.81 40.07
C LYS A 24 -17.64 -14.86 38.54
N GLN A 25 -18.87 -14.68 38.06
CA GLN A 25 -19.16 -14.66 36.63
C GLN A 25 -18.45 -13.50 35.91
N ASN A 26 -18.46 -12.31 36.50
CA ASN A 26 -17.76 -11.15 35.96
C ASN A 26 -16.25 -11.38 35.91
N LEU A 27 -15.68 -11.97 36.96
CA LEU A 27 -14.24 -12.26 37.03
C LEU A 27 -13.82 -13.28 35.96
N ASP A 28 -14.64 -14.30 35.72
CA ASP A 28 -14.40 -15.28 34.66
C ASP A 28 -14.57 -14.67 33.26
N ALA A 29 -15.55 -13.78 33.07
CA ALA A 29 -15.71 -13.02 31.82
C ALA A 29 -14.49 -12.11 31.56
N LEU A 30 -14.01 -11.39 32.58
CA LEU A 30 -12.82 -10.55 32.52
C LEU A 30 -11.55 -11.34 32.21
N LYS A 31 -11.37 -12.52 32.84
CA LYS A 31 -10.25 -13.43 32.52
C LYS A 31 -10.30 -13.91 31.08
N LYS A 32 -11.49 -14.25 30.59
CA LYS A 32 -11.69 -14.69 29.21
C LYS A 32 -11.35 -13.57 28.22
N ILE A 33 -11.91 -12.37 28.43
CA ILE A 33 -11.61 -11.19 27.60
C ILE A 33 -10.11 -10.88 27.59
N LYS A 34 -9.45 -10.91 28.76
CA LYS A 34 -8.00 -10.69 28.87
C LYS A 34 -7.21 -11.74 28.06
N ASN A 35 -7.56 -13.02 28.16
CA ASN A 35 -6.87 -14.09 27.45
C ASN A 35 -7.12 -14.03 25.93
N ASP A 36 -8.32 -13.64 25.50
CA ASP A 36 -8.67 -13.43 24.09
C ASP A 36 -7.90 -12.23 23.50
N GLU A 37 -7.76 -11.13 24.26
CA GLU A 37 -6.90 -10.01 23.88
C GLU A 37 -5.42 -10.41 23.84
N MET A 38 -4.94 -11.15 24.84
CA MET A 38 -3.55 -11.58 24.90
C MET A 38 -3.20 -12.54 23.76
N THR A 39 -4.11 -13.42 23.35
CA THR A 39 -3.91 -14.29 22.18
C THR A 39 -3.91 -13.51 20.88
N ARG A 40 -4.78 -12.51 20.71
CA ARG A 40 -4.75 -11.57 19.56
C ARG A 40 -3.43 -10.79 19.49
N ILE A 41 -2.97 -10.24 20.62
CA ILE A 41 -1.70 -9.52 20.70
C ILE A 41 -0.52 -10.45 20.42
N THR A 42 -0.54 -11.67 20.96
CA THR A 42 0.53 -12.65 20.74
C THR A 42 0.55 -13.13 19.29
N GLN A 43 -0.60 -13.35 18.65
CA GLN A 43 -0.70 -13.63 17.20
C GLN A 43 -0.14 -12.49 16.35
N ASP A 44 -0.41 -11.24 16.73
CA ASP A 44 0.22 -10.08 16.10
C ASP A 44 1.74 -10.03 16.36
N LEU A 45 2.27 -10.57 17.48
CA LEU A 45 3.72 -10.62 17.74
C LEU A 45 4.47 -11.82 17.10
N ILE A 46 3.81 -12.95 16.80
CA ILE A 46 4.50 -14.22 16.48
C ILE A 46 5.13 -14.26 15.07
N SER A 47 4.79 -13.36 14.15
CA SER A 47 5.39 -13.36 12.81
C SER A 47 5.82 -11.96 12.38
N ILE A 48 7.10 -11.66 12.59
CA ILE A 48 7.78 -10.44 12.09
C ILE A 48 7.48 -10.20 10.60
N PRO A 49 7.46 -11.23 9.71
CA PRO A 49 7.04 -11.02 8.33
C PRO A 49 5.57 -10.57 8.18
N ALA A 50 4.64 -11.16 8.93
CA ALA A 50 3.22 -10.82 8.83
C ALA A 50 2.94 -9.39 9.32
N THR A 51 3.56 -8.98 10.42
CA THR A 51 3.47 -7.60 10.91
C THR A 51 4.07 -6.63 9.92
N LEU A 52 5.24 -6.92 9.36
CA LEU A 52 5.89 -6.08 8.36
C LEU A 52 5.01 -5.91 7.11
N VAL A 53 4.35 -6.98 6.63
CA VAL A 53 3.39 -6.91 5.52
C VAL A 53 2.21 -6.01 5.87
N ARG A 54 1.62 -6.16 7.06
CA ARG A 54 0.52 -5.27 7.52
C ARG A 54 0.95 -3.81 7.62
N LEU A 55 2.14 -3.55 8.15
CA LEU A 55 2.69 -2.20 8.32
C LEU A 55 2.99 -1.56 6.95
N LYS A 56 3.56 -2.33 6.01
CA LYS A 56 3.74 -1.92 4.62
C LYS A 56 2.40 -1.63 3.93
N TRP A 57 1.36 -2.40 4.23
CA TRP A 57 0.03 -2.19 3.68
C TRP A 57 -0.64 -0.93 4.25
N GLN A 58 -0.52 -0.69 5.57
CA GLN A 58 -1.03 0.52 6.21
C GLN A 58 -0.36 1.78 5.66
N ASN A 59 0.96 1.76 5.49
CA ASN A 59 1.75 2.88 4.97
C ASN A 59 1.94 2.86 3.45
N ARG A 60 1.07 2.14 2.73
CA ARG A 60 1.23 1.89 1.30
C ARG A 60 1.26 3.15 0.44
N ARG A 61 0.54 4.20 0.84
CA ARG A 61 0.53 5.50 0.14
C ARG A 61 1.88 6.21 0.20
N GLU A 62 2.61 6.04 1.30
CA GLU A 62 3.91 6.67 1.51
C GLU A 62 5.02 5.84 0.88
N ILE A 63 4.95 4.51 1.01
CA ILE A 63 5.98 3.59 0.52
C ILE A 63 5.89 3.38 -1.01
N TYR A 64 4.67 3.31 -1.56
CA TYR A 64 4.42 2.98 -2.97
C TYR A 64 3.50 4.02 -3.63
N ALA A 65 3.88 5.29 -3.57
CA ALA A 65 3.06 6.40 -4.05
C ALA A 65 2.64 6.29 -5.53
N LEU A 66 3.50 5.75 -6.40
CA LEU A 66 3.17 5.56 -7.82
C LEU A 66 2.15 4.44 -8.03
N GLN A 67 2.38 3.26 -7.43
CA GLN A 67 1.47 2.12 -7.53
C GLN A 67 0.09 2.46 -6.94
N ALA A 68 0.05 3.18 -5.82
CA ALA A 68 -1.21 3.63 -5.23
C ALA A 68 -1.98 4.58 -6.17
N LYS A 69 -1.28 5.46 -6.90
CA LYS A 69 -1.90 6.33 -7.91
C LYS A 69 -2.44 5.51 -9.09
N GLU A 70 -1.67 4.57 -9.60
CA GLU A 70 -2.08 3.69 -10.71
C GLU A 70 -3.36 2.91 -10.39
N GLU A 71 -3.46 2.37 -9.18
CA GLU A 71 -4.68 1.65 -8.76
C GLU A 71 -5.88 2.55 -8.61
N ILE A 72 -5.71 3.76 -8.05
CA ILE A 72 -6.80 4.74 -7.96
C ILE A 72 -7.26 5.12 -9.37
N TYR A 73 -6.33 5.39 -10.29
CA TYR A 73 -6.68 5.71 -11.67
C TYR A 73 -7.35 4.54 -12.38
N GLY A 74 -6.87 3.31 -12.19
CA GLY A 74 -7.48 2.10 -12.73
C GLY A 74 -8.89 1.85 -12.18
N ALA A 75 -9.10 2.02 -10.88
CA ALA A 75 -10.41 1.89 -10.25
C ALA A 75 -11.40 2.93 -10.78
N VAL A 76 -10.97 4.18 -10.93
CA VAL A 76 -11.79 5.25 -11.51
C VAL A 76 -12.13 4.96 -12.97
N MET A 77 -11.17 4.49 -13.77
CA MET A 77 -11.42 4.11 -15.16
C MET A 77 -12.42 2.94 -15.25
N ASN A 78 -12.28 1.92 -14.40
CA ASN A 78 -13.22 0.80 -14.35
C ASN A 78 -14.63 1.27 -13.99
N ALA A 79 -14.77 2.14 -12.97
CA ALA A 79 -16.07 2.71 -12.60
C ALA A 79 -16.69 3.52 -13.75
N ILE A 80 -15.90 4.27 -14.51
CA ILE A 80 -16.37 5.01 -15.69
C ILE A 80 -16.81 4.05 -16.80
N ILE A 81 -16.06 2.97 -17.04
CA ILE A 81 -16.38 1.96 -18.04
C ILE A 81 -17.66 1.19 -17.66
N GLU A 82 -17.84 0.87 -16.38
CA GLU A 82 -19.06 0.24 -15.87
C GLU A 82 -20.28 1.15 -16.05
N GLN A 83 -20.14 2.46 -15.79
CA GLN A 83 -21.22 3.42 -16.00
C GLN A 83 -21.52 3.67 -17.49
N ARG A 84 -20.49 3.67 -18.34
CA ARG A 84 -20.59 4.00 -19.78
C ARG A 84 -19.70 3.07 -20.62
N PRO A 85 -20.19 1.89 -21.01
CA PRO A 85 -19.38 0.92 -21.75
C PRO A 85 -19.00 1.42 -23.15
N GLU A 86 -19.78 2.32 -23.74
CA GLU A 86 -19.51 2.95 -25.04
C GLU A 86 -18.17 3.70 -25.08
N LEU A 87 -17.71 4.23 -23.94
CA LEU A 87 -16.46 4.97 -23.85
C LEU A 87 -15.22 4.07 -23.73
N LYS A 88 -15.41 2.76 -23.51
CA LYS A 88 -14.32 1.82 -23.24
C LYS A 88 -13.25 1.83 -24.32
N GLU A 89 -13.63 1.65 -25.58
CA GLU A 89 -12.69 1.62 -26.71
C GLU A 89 -11.96 2.94 -26.87
N LYS A 90 -12.66 4.07 -26.70
CA LYS A 90 -12.06 5.41 -26.78
C LYS A 90 -11.04 5.65 -25.67
N ILE A 91 -11.33 5.21 -24.45
CA ILE A 91 -10.42 5.32 -23.30
C ILE A 91 -9.18 4.45 -23.54
N LEU A 92 -9.37 3.19 -23.94
CA LEU A 92 -8.27 2.26 -24.23
C LEU A 92 -7.40 2.75 -25.38
N GLY A 93 -8.00 3.19 -26.50
CA GLY A 93 -7.24 3.71 -27.63
C GLY A 93 -6.43 4.97 -27.29
N ARG A 94 -6.95 5.83 -26.41
CA ARG A 94 -6.20 7.01 -25.94
C ARG A 94 -5.07 6.65 -24.98
N LEU A 95 -5.26 5.64 -24.12
CA LEU A 95 -4.21 5.10 -23.28
C LEU A 95 -3.09 4.48 -24.12
N GLU A 96 -3.45 3.68 -25.12
CA GLU A 96 -2.48 3.08 -26.04
C GLU A 96 -1.68 4.15 -26.79
N ALA A 97 -2.34 5.15 -27.36
CA ALA A 97 -1.64 6.24 -28.05
C ALA A 97 -0.65 6.99 -27.12
N ASN A 98 -1.05 7.27 -25.88
CA ASN A 98 -0.18 7.89 -24.88
C ASN A 98 1.01 6.99 -24.51
N TYR A 99 0.77 5.69 -24.36
CA TYR A 99 1.83 4.71 -24.09
C TYR A 99 2.84 4.66 -25.23
N GLN A 100 2.37 4.57 -26.48
CA GLN A 100 3.25 4.59 -27.66
C GLN A 100 4.07 5.87 -27.75
N TYR A 101 3.49 7.03 -27.42
CA TYR A 101 4.21 8.30 -27.35
C TYR A 101 5.34 8.28 -26.31
N LEU A 102 5.07 7.77 -25.09
CA LEU A 102 6.08 7.64 -24.03
C LEU A 102 7.19 6.67 -24.45
N LEU A 103 6.85 5.52 -25.01
CA LEU A 103 7.81 4.54 -25.51
C LEU A 103 8.69 5.13 -26.62
N ALA A 104 8.11 5.86 -27.56
CA ALA A 104 8.87 6.53 -28.62
C ALA A 104 9.85 7.56 -28.05
N ARG A 105 9.42 8.33 -27.05
CA ARG A 105 10.27 9.30 -26.36
C ARG A 105 11.41 8.63 -25.61
N GLU A 106 11.13 7.58 -24.83
CA GLU A 106 12.16 6.84 -24.08
C GLU A 106 13.17 6.19 -25.01
N THR A 107 12.72 5.54 -26.08
CA THR A 107 13.62 4.94 -27.07
C THR A 107 14.46 6.00 -27.78
N ALA A 108 13.92 7.20 -28.05
CA ALA A 108 14.71 8.31 -28.57
C ALA A 108 15.78 8.78 -27.58
N THR A 109 15.43 8.93 -26.30
CA THR A 109 16.39 9.31 -25.25
C THR A 109 17.48 8.25 -25.09
N LEU A 110 17.13 6.96 -25.01
CA LEU A 110 18.10 5.86 -24.90
C LEU A 110 19.03 5.78 -26.11
N ARG A 111 18.50 5.98 -27.33
CA ARG A 111 19.33 6.06 -28.54
C ARG A 111 20.31 7.23 -28.47
N LEU A 112 19.88 8.39 -27.98
CA LEU A 112 20.74 9.55 -27.80
C LEU A 112 21.82 9.27 -26.75
N THR A 113 21.47 8.71 -25.60
CA THR A 113 22.44 8.33 -24.55
C THR A 113 23.47 7.33 -25.07
N ARG A 114 23.05 6.33 -25.84
CA ARG A 114 23.97 5.36 -26.47
C ARG A 114 24.96 6.06 -27.40
N LYS A 115 24.45 6.89 -28.31
CA LYS A 115 25.26 7.69 -29.24
C LYS A 115 26.27 8.58 -28.52
N LEU A 116 25.89 9.19 -27.39
CA LEU A 116 26.80 9.96 -26.53
C LEU A 116 27.87 9.07 -25.89
N SER A 117 27.49 7.88 -25.39
CA SER A 117 28.43 6.94 -24.75
C SER A 117 29.46 6.36 -25.72
N GLU A 118 29.08 6.21 -27.00
CA GLU A 118 29.99 5.77 -28.08
C GLU A 118 30.99 6.87 -28.49
N GLY A 119 30.86 8.11 -27.96
CA GLY A 119 31.79 9.21 -28.20
C GLY A 119 31.77 9.82 -29.61
N HIS A 120 31.04 9.21 -30.55
CA HIS A 120 30.91 9.67 -31.94
C HIS A 120 29.80 10.70 -32.15
N TYR A 121 28.91 10.88 -31.17
CA TYR A 121 27.82 11.84 -31.26
C TYR A 121 28.11 13.07 -30.39
N ARG A 122 28.26 14.22 -31.04
CA ARG A 122 28.38 15.52 -30.35
C ARG A 122 27.04 16.23 -30.44
N THR A 123 26.53 16.69 -29.30
CA THR A 123 25.30 17.50 -29.29
C THR A 123 25.60 18.86 -29.93
N SER A 124 24.61 19.48 -30.54
CA SER A 124 24.73 20.77 -31.24
C SER A 124 25.23 21.93 -30.36
N ASN A 125 25.24 21.75 -29.03
CA ASN A 125 25.62 22.78 -28.06
C ASN A 125 27.11 22.72 -27.68
N VAL A 126 27.88 21.76 -28.22
CA VAL A 126 29.32 21.66 -27.97
C VAL A 126 30.07 22.29 -29.16
N THR A 127 30.46 23.55 -29.01
CA THR A 127 31.37 24.23 -29.95
C THR A 127 32.73 23.54 -29.89
N CYS A 128 33.17 22.99 -31.02
CA CYS A 128 34.47 22.34 -31.11
C CYS A 128 35.55 23.43 -31.21
N VAL A 129 36.36 23.62 -30.16
CA VAL A 129 37.67 24.24 -30.32
C VAL A 129 38.53 23.21 -31.05
N ALA A 130 38.98 23.53 -32.27
CA ALA A 130 39.87 22.66 -33.03
C ALA A 130 41.13 22.41 -32.19
N LEU A 131 41.50 21.14 -32.02
CA LEU A 131 42.81 20.81 -31.46
C LEU A 131 43.84 21.13 -32.54
N ASP A 132 44.83 21.98 -32.22
CA ASP A 132 45.90 22.36 -33.14
C ASP A 132 46.58 21.10 -33.70
N GLU A 133 46.51 20.93 -35.02
CA GLU A 133 47.23 19.87 -35.72
C GLU A 133 48.73 20.06 -35.47
N LYS A 134 49.36 19.05 -34.85
CA LYS A 134 50.80 19.02 -34.60
C LYS A 134 51.52 19.06 -35.95
N ALA A 135 52.27 20.15 -36.20
CA ALA A 135 53.03 20.35 -37.43
C ALA A 135 53.94 19.15 -37.76
N PRO A 136 54.03 18.73 -39.03
CA PRO A 136 54.92 17.65 -39.42
C PRO A 136 56.38 18.10 -39.30
N THR A 137 57.16 17.36 -38.53
CA THR A 137 58.62 17.39 -38.52
C THR A 137 59.16 17.18 -39.93
N ALA A 138 59.81 18.20 -40.49
CA ALA A 138 60.59 18.06 -41.72
C ALA A 138 61.86 17.22 -41.45
N PRO A 139 62.29 16.35 -42.37
CA PRO A 139 63.55 15.62 -42.25
C PRO A 139 64.73 16.57 -42.55
N SER A 140 65.72 16.60 -41.66
CA SER A 140 67.03 17.21 -41.90
C SER A 140 67.86 16.30 -42.80
N GLU A 141 68.35 16.84 -43.92
CA GLU A 141 69.42 16.28 -44.76
C GLU A 141 70.73 16.08 -44.01
#